data_AF-A0A371R4G6-F1
#
_entry.id   AF-A0A371R4G6-F1
#
_cell.length_a   1.000
_cell.length_b   1.000
_cell.length_c   1.000
_cell.angle_alpha   90.00
_cell.angle_beta   90.00
_cell.angle_gamma   90.00
#
_symmetry.space_group_name_H-M   'P 1'
#
loop_
_entity.id
_entity.type
_entity.pdbx_description
1 polymer ?
#
loop_
_entity_poly.entity_id
_entity_poly.type
_entity_poly.pdbx_seq_one_letter_code
_entity_poly.pdbx_strand_id
1 'polypeptide(L)'
;MRIIRRRECAEFAKIQSWTLVYGRRKVGKTTLLKNCVKSDLYVLIGYGGSTAVVGEDFVAVESAVREVGLFLKRGGVAVIDEFQRLPPKYWDLLASWAPSGVLIAAGSSYGIVHRVFDKSSPLLGLFAPVHVDIIAYEDVLAQVRDPVLSILWRDPWVIPHVSGVGELTERARELALVARGLIGEVFAEEERELTETYWRAILLVAEGYWKSTDVAGALGLKGGLASASSILSKLAKMGILRAIPTLGRERYYAVRSPALSLILYAEAKYHISDLGTTPTDLPLGREAQFTVGEMLANYFGGTQRYSPREDIDVVLTRGRRRTWAFEVKLGPFTREEAREAVAKLRKVAEKVGLVSLSETPPDYGDLSIGPRELYNMAVELAGKYGVL
;
A
#
# COMPACT_ATOMS: atom_id res chain seq x y z
N MET A 1 17.03 13.37 -3.47
CA MET A 1 15.86 12.46 -3.48
C MET A 1 14.74 13.10 -2.68
N ARG A 2 13.55 13.27 -3.26
CA ARG A 2 12.40 13.86 -2.56
C ARG A 2 11.81 12.80 -1.61
N ILE A 3 11.79 13.09 -0.32
CA ILE A 3 11.17 12.23 0.70
C ILE A 3 9.79 12.81 0.98
N ILE A 4 8.74 11.99 0.83
CA ILE A 4 7.37 12.36 1.20
C ILE A 4 7.20 12.13 2.69
N ARG A 5 6.80 13.16 3.44
CA ARG A 5 6.41 13.03 4.85
C ARG A 5 5.15 12.21 4.96
N ARG A 6 5.04 11.46 6.05
CA ARG A 6 4.06 10.39 6.24
C ARG A 6 3.39 10.54 7.59
N ARG A 7 2.08 10.32 7.66
CA ARG A 7 1.32 10.36 8.92
C ARG A 7 1.85 9.40 9.99
N GLU A 8 2.42 8.28 9.56
CA GLU A 8 3.00 7.28 10.45
C GLU A 8 4.14 7.85 11.30
N CYS A 9 4.78 8.95 10.88
CA CYS A 9 5.82 9.60 11.69
C CYS A 9 5.31 10.12 13.04
N ALA A 10 4.05 10.56 13.13
CA ALA A 10 3.46 10.98 14.39
C ALA A 10 3.24 9.81 15.37
N GLU A 11 2.98 8.61 14.83
CA GLU A 11 2.89 7.38 15.61
C GLU A 11 4.29 6.89 16.03
N PHE A 12 5.25 6.90 15.10
CA PHE A 12 6.61 6.40 15.32
C PHE A 12 7.36 7.24 16.36
N ALA A 13 7.13 8.56 16.38
CA ALA A 13 7.71 9.46 17.37
C ALA A 13 7.19 9.21 18.80
N LYS A 14 6.07 8.49 18.96
CA LYS A 14 5.43 8.21 20.25
C LYS A 14 5.65 6.76 20.73
N ILE A 15 6.45 5.97 20.02
CA ILE A 15 6.74 4.59 20.41
C ILE A 15 7.47 4.58 21.77
N GLN A 16 6.87 3.93 22.76
CA GLN A 16 7.41 3.78 24.12
C GLN A 16 7.49 2.31 24.57
N SER A 17 6.99 1.39 23.74
CA SER A 17 7.02 -0.05 23.99
C SER A 17 7.81 -0.74 22.89
N TRP A 18 8.14 -2.01 23.11
CA TRP A 18 8.70 -2.83 22.04
C TRP A 18 7.70 -2.92 20.89
N THR A 19 8.14 -2.62 19.67
CA THR A 19 7.27 -2.48 18.50
C THR A 19 7.83 -3.23 17.30
N LEU A 20 6.99 -4.07 16.68
CA LEU A 20 7.31 -4.74 15.42
C LEU A 20 6.68 -3.94 14.28
N VAL A 21 7.51 -3.20 13.55
CA VAL A 21 7.12 -2.51 12.33
C VAL A 21 7.17 -3.50 11.16
N TYR A 22 6.05 -3.69 10.49
CA TYR A 22 5.96 -4.62 9.37
C TYR A 22 5.16 -4.03 8.21
N GLY A 23 5.32 -4.63 7.03
CA GLY A 23 4.66 -4.17 5.82
C GLY A 23 5.51 -4.52 4.61
N ARG A 24 4.90 -4.46 3.42
CA ARG A 24 5.53 -4.95 2.19
C ARG A 24 6.90 -4.36 1.90
N ARG A 25 7.69 -5.05 1.09
CA ARG A 25 8.98 -4.56 0.63
C ARG A 25 8.83 -3.25 -0.18
N LYS A 26 9.80 -2.35 0.02
CA LYS A 26 9.88 -1.00 -0.60
C LYS A 26 8.71 -0.04 -0.34
N VAL A 27 7.91 -0.27 0.70
CA VAL A 27 6.92 0.71 1.19
C VAL A 27 7.54 1.84 2.05
N GLY A 28 8.87 1.91 2.19
CA GLY A 28 9.54 3.02 2.89
C GLY A 28 9.73 2.86 4.41
N LYS A 29 9.68 1.64 4.95
CA LYS A 29 9.89 1.35 6.39
C LYS A 29 11.23 1.89 6.92
N THR A 30 12.34 1.56 6.27
CA THR A 30 13.68 2.05 6.62
C THR A 30 13.73 3.58 6.61
N THR A 31 13.08 4.23 5.63
CA THR A 31 13.00 5.69 5.57
C THR A 31 12.21 6.25 6.74
N LEU A 32 11.08 5.64 7.12
CA LEU A 32 10.30 6.05 8.29
C LEU A 32 11.11 5.91 9.58
N LEU A 33 11.75 4.77 9.82
CA LEU A 33 12.55 4.54 11.02
C LEU A 33 13.67 5.56 11.16
N LYS A 34 14.45 5.78 10.09
CA LYS A 34 15.59 6.70 10.13
C LYS A 34 15.21 8.16 10.34
N ASN A 35 14.03 8.58 9.87
CA ASN A 35 13.63 9.99 9.90
C ASN A 35 12.66 10.34 11.04
N CYS A 36 11.91 9.35 11.55
CA CYS A 36 10.80 9.59 12.46
C CYS A 36 10.96 8.95 13.84
N VAL A 37 11.96 8.07 14.02
CA VAL A 37 12.33 7.50 15.32
C VAL A 37 13.62 8.14 15.80
N LYS A 38 13.64 8.58 17.06
CA LYS A 38 14.87 8.97 17.77
C LYS A 38 15.47 7.73 18.43
N SER A 39 16.32 7.02 17.71
CA SER A 39 17.00 5.81 18.21
C SER A 39 18.42 6.12 18.67
N ASP A 40 18.85 5.51 19.78
CA ASP A 40 20.23 5.56 20.27
C ASP A 40 21.14 4.59 19.50
N LEU A 41 20.56 3.48 19.00
CA LEU A 41 21.25 2.47 18.21
C LEU A 41 20.39 2.04 17.02
N TYR A 42 21.00 1.99 15.83
CA TYR A 42 20.39 1.45 14.62
C TYR A 42 21.24 0.30 14.08
N VAL A 43 20.64 -0.88 13.99
CA VAL A 43 21.27 -2.09 13.45
C VAL A 43 20.52 -2.52 12.20
N LEU A 44 21.23 -2.70 11.10
CA LEU A 44 20.69 -3.33 9.89
C LEU A 44 21.23 -4.76 9.76
N ILE A 45 20.36 -5.76 9.74
CA ILE A 45 20.79 -7.15 9.60
C ILE A 45 21.12 -7.46 8.13
N GLY A 46 22.34 -7.93 7.90
CA GLY A 46 22.86 -8.30 6.60
C GLY A 46 22.16 -9.51 6.00
N TYR A 47 22.35 -9.70 4.69
CA TYR A 47 21.87 -10.89 4.02
C TYR A 47 22.57 -12.14 4.59
N GLY A 48 21.82 -13.23 4.81
CA GLY A 48 22.33 -14.46 5.43
C GLY A 48 22.41 -14.45 6.96
N GLY A 49 22.14 -13.32 7.63
CA GLY A 49 22.00 -13.26 9.09
C GLY A 49 23.28 -13.48 9.90
N SER A 50 24.45 -13.38 9.28
CA SER A 50 25.77 -13.51 9.93
C SER A 50 26.43 -12.16 10.21
N THR A 51 26.18 -11.15 9.38
CA THR A 51 26.71 -9.79 9.52
C THR A 51 25.60 -8.77 9.77
N ALA A 52 25.96 -7.65 10.39
CA ALA A 52 25.10 -6.50 10.60
C ALA A 52 25.87 -5.21 10.28
N VAL A 53 25.14 -4.14 9.98
CA VAL A 53 25.68 -2.79 9.84
C VAL A 53 25.23 -1.97 11.05
N VAL A 54 26.19 -1.36 11.74
CA VAL A 54 25.97 -0.47 12.88
C VAL A 54 26.72 0.83 12.59
N GLY A 55 26.01 1.94 12.45
CA GLY A 55 26.60 3.17 11.91
C GLY A 55 27.11 2.94 10.47
N GLU A 56 28.42 3.05 10.28
CA GLU A 56 29.11 2.80 9.01
C GLU A 56 29.91 1.47 9.01
N ASP A 57 29.90 0.74 10.12
CA ASP A 57 30.74 -0.44 10.32
C ASP A 57 29.99 -1.75 10.02
N PHE A 58 30.71 -2.70 9.41
CA PHE A 58 30.27 -4.08 9.27
C PHE A 58 30.75 -4.91 10.47
N VAL A 59 29.80 -5.49 11.22
CA VAL A 59 30.07 -6.27 12.42
C VAL A 59 29.42 -7.65 12.36
N ALA A 60 29.86 -8.57 13.21
CA ALA A 60 29.16 -9.83 13.42
C ALA A 60 27.78 -9.58 14.05
N VAL A 61 26.74 -10.31 13.63
CA VAL A 61 25.38 -10.16 14.19
C VAL A 61 25.37 -10.37 15.70
N GLU A 62 26.17 -11.28 16.23
CA GLU A 62 26.25 -11.50 17.67
C GLU A 62 26.71 -10.24 18.41
N SER A 63 27.73 -9.54 17.89
CA SER A 63 28.23 -8.29 18.47
C SER A 63 27.15 -7.21 18.45
N ALA A 64 26.47 -7.04 17.31
CA ALA A 64 25.38 -6.07 17.19
C ALA A 64 24.22 -6.37 18.15
N VAL A 65 23.82 -7.64 18.29
CA VAL A 65 22.77 -8.04 19.25
C VAL A 65 23.19 -7.77 20.69
N ARG A 66 24.44 -8.03 21.06
CA ARG A 66 24.95 -7.72 22.40
C ARG A 66 24.91 -6.21 22.67
N GLU A 67 25.26 -5.39 21.68
CA GLU A 67 25.19 -3.94 21.76
C GLU A 67 23.74 -3.45 21.96
N VAL A 68 22.77 -4.01 21.21
CA VAL A 68 21.33 -3.76 21.45
C VAL A 68 20.97 -4.00 22.91
N GLY A 69 21.40 -5.13 23.49
CA GLY A 69 21.13 -5.43 24.90
C GLY A 69 21.73 -4.42 25.87
N LEU A 70 22.90 -3.86 25.58
CA LEU A 70 23.52 -2.82 26.42
C LEU A 70 22.71 -1.52 26.42
N PHE A 71 22.22 -1.08 25.25
CA PHE A 71 21.38 0.11 25.13
C PHE A 71 20.02 -0.09 25.82
N LEU A 72 19.37 -1.23 25.58
CA LEU A 72 18.07 -1.55 26.18
C LEU A 72 18.14 -1.59 27.72
N LYS A 73 19.16 -2.22 28.29
CA LYS A 73 19.36 -2.29 29.75
C LYS A 73 19.58 -0.92 30.41
N ARG A 74 20.04 0.07 29.65
CA ARG A 74 20.21 1.46 30.11
C ARG A 74 18.94 2.30 29.90
N GLY A 75 17.86 1.71 29.42
CA GLY A 75 16.61 2.40 29.10
C GLY A 75 16.60 3.10 27.73
N GLY A 76 17.59 2.83 26.87
CA GLY A 76 17.69 3.43 25.54
C GLY A 76 16.76 2.82 24.50
N VAL A 77 16.77 3.40 23.31
CA VAL A 77 15.97 3.04 22.13
C VAL A 77 16.87 2.39 21.08
N ALA A 78 16.61 1.12 20.75
CA ALA A 78 17.35 0.39 19.73
C ALA A 78 16.43 -0.03 18.57
N VAL A 79 16.93 0.08 17.34
CA VAL A 79 16.26 -0.37 16.12
C VAL A 79 17.00 -1.55 15.52
N ILE A 80 16.29 -2.63 15.19
CA ILE A 80 16.79 -3.74 14.37
C ILE A 80 15.99 -3.77 13.06
N ASP A 81 16.59 -3.31 11.97
CA ASP A 81 16.01 -3.37 10.63
C ASP A 81 16.36 -4.68 9.93
N GLU A 82 15.50 -5.10 9.00
CA GLU A 82 15.52 -6.43 8.36
C GLU A 82 15.49 -7.58 9.38
N PHE A 83 14.70 -7.43 10.46
CA PHE A 83 14.56 -8.36 11.57
C PHE A 83 14.21 -9.80 11.16
N GLN A 84 13.52 -9.97 10.02
CA GLN A 84 13.22 -11.30 9.48
C GLN A 84 14.48 -12.12 9.12
N ARG A 85 15.65 -11.47 9.00
CA ARG A 85 16.96 -12.08 8.76
C ARG A 85 17.72 -12.41 10.03
N LEU A 86 17.27 -11.93 11.19
CA LEU A 86 17.91 -12.22 12.47
C LEU A 86 17.73 -13.71 12.81
N PRO A 87 18.81 -14.47 13.07
CA PRO A 87 18.70 -15.88 13.43
C PRO A 87 17.86 -16.10 14.71
N PRO A 88 16.92 -17.07 14.73
CA PRO A 88 16.06 -17.34 15.89
C PRO A 88 16.81 -17.64 17.19
N LYS A 89 18.05 -18.14 17.12
CA LYS A 89 18.91 -18.38 18.30
C LYS A 89 19.14 -17.15 19.18
N TYR A 90 18.91 -15.94 18.67
CA TYR A 90 19.03 -14.70 19.43
C TYR A 90 17.72 -14.24 20.08
N TRP A 91 16.59 -14.90 19.79
CA TRP A 91 15.29 -14.43 20.25
C TRP A 91 15.08 -14.63 21.75
N ASP A 92 15.55 -15.73 22.33
CA ASP A 92 15.55 -15.94 23.79
C ASP A 92 16.40 -14.88 24.51
N LEU A 93 17.55 -14.54 23.91
CA LEU A 93 18.41 -13.49 24.44
C LEU A 93 17.71 -12.13 24.39
N LEU A 94 17.05 -11.78 23.28
CA LEU A 94 16.24 -10.56 23.20
C LEU A 94 15.13 -10.59 24.26
N ALA A 95 14.34 -11.67 24.33
CA ALA A 95 13.24 -11.80 25.28
C ALA A 95 13.68 -11.57 26.74
N SER A 96 14.89 -12.01 27.10
CA SER A 96 15.47 -11.81 28.45
C SER A 96 15.68 -10.34 28.85
N TRP A 97 15.65 -9.41 27.89
CA TRP A 97 15.84 -7.98 28.16
C TRP A 97 14.53 -7.22 28.29
N ALA A 98 13.40 -7.77 27.87
CA ALA A 98 12.12 -7.11 28.03
C ALA A 98 11.73 -6.99 29.52
N PRO A 99 11.11 -5.88 29.96
CA PRO A 99 10.71 -4.69 29.19
C PRO A 99 11.74 -3.55 29.23
N SER A 100 13.04 -3.83 29.35
CA SER A 100 14.08 -2.78 29.43
C SER A 100 14.18 -1.99 28.13
N GLY A 101 14.15 -0.66 28.23
CA GLY A 101 14.27 0.24 27.09
C GLY A 101 13.19 0.01 26.02
N VAL A 102 13.45 0.48 24.81
CA VAL A 102 12.53 0.38 23.67
C VAL A 102 13.21 -0.33 22.52
N LEU A 103 12.70 -1.49 22.12
CA LEU A 103 13.17 -2.20 20.94
C LEU A 103 12.18 -2.03 19.78
N ILE A 104 12.64 -1.48 18.67
CA ILE A 104 11.86 -1.39 17.43
C ILE A 104 12.46 -2.37 16.42
N ALA A 105 11.74 -3.44 16.13
CA ALA A 105 12.12 -4.41 15.11
C ALA A 105 11.37 -4.07 13.81
N ALA A 106 12.05 -4.00 12.67
CA ALA A 106 11.40 -3.82 11.38
C ALA A 106 11.63 -5.00 10.44
N GLY A 107 10.56 -5.50 9.82
CA GLY A 107 10.65 -6.58 8.84
C GLY A 107 9.70 -6.40 7.66
N SER A 108 10.07 -6.98 6.51
CA SER A 108 9.34 -6.76 5.24
C SER A 108 8.15 -7.69 5.00
N SER A 109 7.92 -8.69 5.86
CA SER A 109 6.94 -9.74 5.62
C SER A 109 5.81 -9.80 6.64
N TYR A 110 4.64 -10.30 6.24
CA TYR A 110 3.62 -10.71 7.20
C TYR A 110 4.04 -12.03 7.88
N GLY A 111 4.88 -12.83 7.21
CA GLY A 111 5.53 -14.02 7.78
C GLY A 111 6.28 -13.75 9.09
N ILE A 112 7.03 -12.65 9.22
CA ILE A 112 7.72 -12.34 10.48
C ILE A 112 6.74 -12.02 11.61
N VAL A 113 5.60 -11.39 11.31
CA VAL A 113 4.53 -11.18 12.29
C VAL A 113 4.04 -12.53 12.79
N HIS A 114 3.74 -13.47 11.90
CA HIS A 114 3.30 -14.81 12.29
C HIS A 114 4.33 -15.54 13.15
N ARG A 115 5.62 -15.43 12.84
CA ARG A 115 6.68 -16.08 13.65
C ARG A 115 6.86 -15.41 15.02
N VAL A 116 6.85 -14.08 15.09
CA VAL A 116 7.03 -13.34 16.36
C VAL A 116 5.85 -13.58 17.31
N PHE A 117 4.63 -13.60 16.78
CA PHE A 117 3.40 -13.78 17.54
C PHE A 117 2.91 -15.24 17.59
N ASP A 118 3.76 -16.20 17.23
CA ASP A 118 3.43 -17.62 17.39
C ASP A 118 3.46 -18.04 18.87
N LYS A 119 2.65 -19.04 19.25
CA LYS A 119 2.62 -19.60 20.61
C LYS A 119 3.96 -20.16 21.09
N SER A 120 4.79 -20.61 20.17
CA SER A 120 6.13 -21.14 20.45
C SER A 120 7.23 -20.08 20.49
N SER A 121 6.91 -18.83 20.13
CA SER A 121 7.88 -17.75 20.07
C SER A 121 8.20 -17.19 21.46
N PRO A 122 9.49 -17.05 21.85
CA PRO A 122 9.86 -16.36 23.08
C PRO A 122 9.54 -14.86 23.04
N LEU A 123 9.20 -14.31 21.87
CA LEU A 123 8.85 -12.90 21.67
C LEU A 123 7.35 -12.64 21.79
N LEU A 124 6.53 -13.68 21.98
CA LEU A 124 5.09 -13.56 22.06
C LEU A 124 4.69 -12.64 23.22
N GLY A 125 3.86 -11.64 22.91
CA GLY A 125 3.36 -10.69 23.91
C GLY A 125 4.35 -9.58 24.28
N LEU A 126 5.58 -9.60 23.75
CA LEU A 126 6.55 -8.54 23.99
C LEU A 126 6.39 -7.36 23.02
N PHE A 127 5.99 -7.63 21.77
CA PHE A 127 5.88 -6.61 20.73
C PHE A 127 4.45 -6.13 20.49
N ALA A 128 4.29 -4.82 20.26
CA ALA A 128 3.11 -4.26 19.62
C ALA A 128 3.30 -4.23 18.08
N PRO A 129 2.37 -4.77 17.28
CA PRO A 129 2.48 -4.76 15.82
C PRO A 129 2.06 -3.40 15.22
N VAL A 130 2.89 -2.84 14.33
CA VAL A 130 2.58 -1.61 13.56
C VAL A 130 2.75 -1.87 12.08
N HIS A 131 1.67 -1.73 11.32
CA HIS A 131 1.66 -1.97 9.87
C HIS A 131 1.96 -0.68 9.09
N VAL A 132 2.91 -0.75 8.16
CA VAL A 132 3.23 0.32 7.20
C VAL A 132 2.79 -0.11 5.80
N ASP A 133 1.91 0.67 5.20
CA ASP A 133 1.41 0.45 3.84
C ASP A 133 2.09 1.41 2.83
N ILE A 134 1.62 1.45 1.59
CA ILE A 134 1.89 2.56 0.66
C ILE A 134 1.43 3.90 1.27
N ILE A 135 2.00 5.01 0.80
CA ILE A 135 1.69 6.33 1.33
C ILE A 135 0.21 6.68 1.05
N ALA A 136 -0.46 7.28 2.03
CA ALA A 136 -1.81 7.79 1.87
C ALA A 136 -1.83 8.89 0.79
N TYR A 137 -2.87 8.90 -0.06
CA TYR A 137 -2.94 9.82 -1.19
C TYR A 137 -2.90 11.27 -0.75
N GLU A 138 -3.65 11.61 0.28
CA GLU A 138 -3.71 12.95 0.86
C GLU A 138 -2.35 13.41 1.41
N ASP A 139 -1.52 12.51 1.94
CA ASP A 139 -0.18 12.87 2.45
C ASP A 139 0.74 13.25 1.28
N VAL A 140 0.64 12.54 0.15
CA VAL A 140 1.38 12.87 -1.08
C VAL A 140 0.84 14.16 -1.69
N LEU A 141 -0.48 14.27 -1.88
CA LEU A 141 -1.11 15.41 -2.55
C LEU A 141 -0.86 16.73 -1.81
N ALA A 142 -0.90 16.72 -0.47
CA ALA A 142 -0.59 17.86 0.36
C ALA A 142 0.82 18.44 0.12
N GLN A 143 1.77 17.60 -0.30
CA GLN A 143 3.18 17.97 -0.53
C GLN A 143 3.51 18.18 -2.01
N VAL A 144 2.88 17.43 -2.92
CA VAL A 144 3.18 17.43 -4.36
C VAL A 144 2.31 18.41 -5.13
N ARG A 145 1.06 18.63 -4.69
CA ARG A 145 0.06 19.52 -5.33
C ARG A 145 -0.37 19.14 -6.76
N ASP A 146 -0.02 17.94 -7.20
CA ASP A 146 -0.44 17.37 -8.48
C ASP A 146 -1.29 16.12 -8.20
N PRO A 147 -2.60 16.16 -8.48
CA PRO A 147 -3.50 15.03 -8.20
C PRO A 147 -3.10 13.73 -8.90
N VAL A 148 -2.57 13.79 -10.12
CA VAL A 148 -2.24 12.61 -10.93
C VAL A 148 -0.90 12.02 -10.49
N LEU A 149 0.14 12.85 -10.36
CA LEU A 149 1.44 12.39 -9.87
C LEU A 149 1.33 11.81 -8.46
N SER A 150 0.46 12.39 -7.64
CA SER A 150 0.22 11.92 -6.27
C SER A 150 -0.39 10.52 -6.21
N ILE A 151 -1.06 10.04 -7.25
CA ILE A 151 -1.52 8.63 -7.34
C ILE A 151 -0.30 7.70 -7.48
N LEU A 152 0.65 8.05 -8.34
CA LEU A 152 1.83 7.24 -8.62
C LEU A 152 2.80 7.22 -7.43
N TRP A 153 3.04 8.38 -6.82
CA TRP A 153 4.00 8.56 -5.73
C TRP A 153 3.53 8.04 -4.37
N ARG A 154 2.36 7.39 -4.31
CA ARG A 154 1.96 6.58 -3.16
C ARG A 154 2.94 5.43 -2.93
N ASP A 155 3.53 4.91 -4.00
CA ASP A 155 4.55 3.87 -3.95
C ASP A 155 5.96 4.47 -3.86
N PRO A 156 6.64 4.38 -2.70
CA PRO A 156 7.92 5.09 -2.50
C PRO A 156 9.02 4.66 -3.46
N TRP A 157 8.98 3.41 -3.94
CA TRP A 157 9.97 2.87 -4.85
C TRP A 157 9.94 3.49 -6.24
N VAL A 158 8.81 4.09 -6.62
CA VAL A 158 8.60 4.70 -7.95
C VAL A 158 9.05 6.16 -7.98
N ILE A 159 9.04 6.84 -6.84
CA ILE A 159 9.43 8.25 -6.69
C ILE A 159 10.77 8.60 -7.37
N PRO A 160 11.87 7.83 -7.21
CA PRO A 160 13.14 8.15 -7.86
C PRO A 160 13.19 7.83 -9.35
N HIS A 161 12.15 7.21 -9.92
CA HIS A 161 12.16 6.65 -11.28
C HIS A 161 11.09 7.24 -12.21
N VAL A 162 10.07 7.89 -11.66
CA VAL A 162 8.91 8.35 -12.43
C VAL A 162 8.44 9.70 -11.91
N SER A 163 8.40 10.69 -12.79
CA SER A 163 7.94 12.06 -12.54
C SER A 163 6.52 12.33 -13.07
N GLY A 164 5.92 11.35 -13.77
CA GLY A 164 4.57 11.45 -14.32
C GLY A 164 4.19 10.21 -15.11
N VAL A 165 2.96 10.19 -15.64
CA VAL A 165 2.43 9.05 -16.40
C VAL A 165 3.24 8.80 -17.69
N GLY A 166 3.72 9.86 -18.35
CA GLY A 166 4.55 9.73 -19.55
C GLY A 166 5.83 8.93 -19.30
N GLU A 167 6.58 9.30 -18.26
CA GLU A 167 7.81 8.57 -17.88
C GLU A 167 7.51 7.14 -17.41
N LEU A 168 6.37 6.92 -16.72
CA LEU A 168 5.93 5.57 -16.37
C LEU A 168 5.70 4.71 -17.63
N THR A 169 5.03 5.27 -18.64
CA THR A 169 4.75 4.62 -19.93
C THR A 169 6.04 4.28 -20.67
N GLU A 170 6.95 5.26 -20.80
CA GLU A 170 8.24 5.08 -21.49
C GLU A 170 9.10 4.01 -20.82
N ARG A 171 9.09 3.96 -19.48
CA ARG A 171 9.91 3.05 -18.68
C ARG A 171 9.20 1.76 -18.27
N ALA A 172 7.96 1.56 -18.72
CA ALA A 172 7.11 0.46 -18.26
C ALA A 172 7.81 -0.90 -18.39
N ARG A 173 8.57 -1.11 -19.47
CA ARG A 173 9.32 -2.36 -19.71
C ARG A 173 10.36 -2.62 -18.63
N GLU A 174 11.21 -1.64 -18.33
CA GLU A 174 12.24 -1.76 -17.30
C GLU A 174 11.58 -2.00 -15.93
N LEU A 175 10.52 -1.24 -15.65
CA LEU A 175 9.80 -1.29 -14.39
C LEU A 175 9.01 -2.60 -14.22
N ALA A 176 8.60 -3.28 -15.30
CA ALA A 176 7.94 -4.58 -15.24
C ALA A 176 8.86 -5.67 -14.69
N LEU A 177 10.15 -5.64 -15.06
CA LEU A 177 11.16 -6.56 -14.52
C LEU A 177 11.35 -6.31 -13.01
N VAL A 178 11.43 -5.05 -12.61
CA VAL A 178 11.53 -4.65 -11.19
C VAL A 178 10.27 -5.07 -10.44
N ALA A 179 9.08 -4.84 -11.00
CA ALA A 179 7.80 -5.23 -10.44
C ALA A 179 7.71 -6.74 -10.17
N ARG A 180 8.10 -7.58 -11.14
CA ARG A 180 8.14 -9.03 -10.97
C ARG A 180 9.12 -9.45 -9.88
N GLY A 181 10.30 -8.84 -9.84
CA GLY A 181 11.28 -9.07 -8.78
C GLY A 181 10.75 -8.71 -7.38
N LEU A 182 10.14 -7.54 -7.23
CA LEU A 182 9.54 -7.09 -5.96
C LEU A 182 8.42 -8.02 -5.49
N ILE A 183 7.56 -8.48 -6.39
CA ILE A 183 6.51 -9.46 -6.07
C ILE A 183 7.14 -10.80 -5.67
N GLY A 184 8.14 -11.28 -6.41
CA GLY A 184 8.87 -12.50 -6.08
C GLY A 184 9.51 -12.45 -4.69
N GLU A 185 10.06 -11.30 -4.30
CA GLU A 185 10.61 -11.09 -2.96
C GLU A 185 9.53 -11.17 -1.87
N VAL A 186 8.33 -10.60 -2.11
CA VAL A 186 7.19 -10.77 -1.18
C VAL A 186 6.81 -12.25 -1.03
N PHE A 187 6.86 -13.03 -2.11
CA PHE A 187 6.61 -14.48 -2.04
C PHE A 187 7.68 -15.22 -1.23
N ALA A 188 8.96 -14.96 -1.51
CA ALA A 188 10.08 -15.58 -0.81
C ALA A 188 10.05 -15.27 0.70
N GLU A 189 9.67 -14.05 1.07
CA GLU A 189 9.49 -13.57 2.44
C GLU A 189 8.35 -14.26 3.20
N GLU A 190 7.39 -14.84 2.48
CA GLU A 190 6.29 -15.65 3.00
C GLU A 190 6.60 -17.17 2.92
N GLU A 191 7.87 -17.53 2.64
CA GLU A 191 8.33 -18.91 2.41
C GLU A 191 7.54 -19.61 1.29
N ARG A 192 7.29 -18.86 0.20
CA ARG A 192 6.52 -19.32 -0.96
C ARG A 192 7.27 -19.04 -2.26
N GLU A 193 6.91 -19.81 -3.27
CA GLU A 193 7.32 -19.57 -4.64
C GLU A 193 6.24 -18.80 -5.39
N LEU A 194 6.65 -17.78 -6.16
CA LEU A 194 5.79 -17.12 -7.14
C LEU A 194 5.58 -18.05 -8.33
N THR A 195 4.55 -18.90 -8.27
CA THR A 195 4.21 -19.80 -9.37
C THR A 195 3.57 -19.04 -10.53
N GLU A 196 3.61 -19.62 -11.73
CA GLU A 196 2.93 -19.07 -12.92
C GLU A 196 1.43 -18.86 -12.69
N THR A 197 0.77 -19.70 -11.90
CA THR A 197 -0.65 -19.50 -11.57
C THR A 197 -0.87 -18.23 -10.74
N TYR A 198 -0.01 -17.93 -9.76
CA TYR A 198 -0.11 -16.67 -9.00
C TYR A 198 0.22 -15.47 -9.89
N TRP A 199 1.27 -15.58 -10.72
CA TRP A 199 1.67 -14.52 -11.64
C TRP A 199 0.53 -14.16 -12.60
N ARG A 200 -0.06 -15.15 -13.27
CA ARG A 200 -1.21 -14.96 -14.17
C ARG A 200 -2.42 -14.39 -13.45
N ALA A 201 -2.70 -14.83 -12.21
CA ALA A 201 -3.80 -14.26 -11.41
C ALA A 201 -3.59 -12.76 -11.12
N ILE A 202 -2.36 -12.34 -10.83
CA ILE A 202 -2.00 -10.94 -10.60
C ILE A 202 -2.20 -10.12 -11.89
N LEU A 203 -1.72 -10.63 -13.04
CA LEU A 203 -1.87 -9.98 -14.33
C LEU A 203 -3.34 -9.82 -14.74
N LEU A 204 -4.17 -10.85 -14.56
CA LEU A 204 -5.61 -10.77 -14.80
C LEU A 204 -6.27 -9.68 -13.95
N VAL A 205 -5.93 -9.61 -12.66
CA VAL A 205 -6.48 -8.56 -11.79
C VAL A 205 -6.07 -7.16 -12.26
N ALA A 206 -4.82 -6.98 -12.70
CA ALA A 206 -4.34 -5.72 -13.26
C ALA A 206 -5.07 -5.36 -14.57
N GLU A 207 -5.39 -6.35 -15.40
CA GLU A 207 -6.13 -6.17 -16.66
C GLU A 207 -7.59 -5.77 -16.46
N GLY A 208 -8.18 -6.10 -15.29
CA GLY A 208 -9.55 -5.72 -14.93
C GLY A 208 -10.43 -6.86 -14.43
N TYR A 209 -9.90 -8.08 -14.29
CA TYR A 209 -10.62 -9.23 -13.75
C TYR A 209 -10.68 -9.13 -12.23
N TRP A 210 -11.61 -8.33 -11.71
CA TRP A 210 -11.69 -8.02 -10.28
C TRP A 210 -12.47 -9.03 -9.45
N LYS A 211 -13.29 -9.89 -10.08
CA LYS A 211 -14.04 -10.94 -9.37
C LYS A 211 -13.34 -12.27 -9.41
N SER A 212 -13.47 -13.02 -8.32
CA SER A 212 -13.01 -14.42 -8.27
C SER A 212 -13.61 -15.30 -9.36
N THR A 213 -14.86 -15.06 -9.79
CA THR A 213 -15.52 -15.80 -10.88
C THR A 213 -14.83 -15.60 -12.21
N ASP A 214 -14.48 -14.35 -12.50
CA ASP A 214 -13.91 -13.97 -13.79
C ASP A 214 -12.46 -14.47 -13.88
N VAL A 215 -11.72 -14.35 -12.77
CA VAL A 215 -10.37 -14.93 -12.63
C VAL A 215 -10.42 -16.46 -12.74
N ALA A 216 -11.39 -17.14 -12.12
CA ALA A 216 -11.53 -18.59 -12.24
C ALA A 216 -11.77 -19.05 -13.68
N GLY A 217 -12.65 -18.34 -14.40
CA GLY A 217 -12.94 -18.60 -15.80
C GLY A 217 -11.71 -18.41 -16.70
N ALA A 218 -10.97 -17.31 -16.51
CA ALA A 218 -9.79 -17.00 -17.30
C ALA A 218 -8.60 -17.94 -17.03
N LEU A 219 -8.44 -18.41 -15.79
CA LEU A 219 -7.35 -19.32 -15.42
C LEU A 219 -7.63 -20.80 -15.72
N GLY A 220 -8.89 -21.20 -15.95
CA GLY A 220 -9.25 -22.60 -16.20
C GLY A 220 -8.90 -23.54 -15.04
N LEU A 221 -9.00 -23.08 -13.78
CA LEU A 221 -8.57 -23.86 -12.61
C LEU A 221 -9.45 -25.10 -12.39
N LYS A 222 -8.83 -26.26 -12.14
CA LYS A 222 -9.54 -27.52 -11.82
C LYS A 222 -10.49 -27.42 -10.60
N GLY A 223 -10.25 -26.49 -9.68
CA GLY A 223 -11.12 -26.20 -8.52
C GLY A 223 -11.98 -24.93 -8.68
N GLY A 224 -12.01 -24.33 -9.89
CA GLY A 224 -12.85 -23.20 -10.25
C GLY A 224 -12.78 -22.02 -9.28
N LEU A 225 -13.97 -21.54 -8.88
CA LEU A 225 -14.16 -20.36 -8.04
C LEU A 225 -13.49 -20.46 -6.66
N ALA A 226 -13.50 -21.65 -6.04
CA ALA A 226 -12.93 -21.85 -4.71
C ALA A 226 -11.41 -21.66 -4.73
N SER A 227 -10.74 -22.22 -5.76
CA SER A 227 -9.31 -22.04 -5.97
C SER A 227 -8.95 -20.58 -6.27
N ALA A 228 -9.68 -19.91 -7.17
CA ALA A 228 -9.44 -18.50 -7.47
C ALA A 228 -9.64 -17.61 -6.24
N SER A 229 -10.71 -17.83 -5.47
CA SER A 229 -10.97 -17.08 -4.23
C SER A 229 -9.86 -17.27 -3.19
N SER A 230 -9.34 -18.49 -3.06
CA SER A 230 -8.21 -18.80 -2.18
C SER A 230 -6.93 -18.08 -2.61
N ILE A 231 -6.62 -18.10 -3.92
CA ILE A 231 -5.47 -17.39 -4.51
C ILE A 231 -5.58 -15.89 -4.24
N LEU A 232 -6.71 -15.26 -4.61
CA LEU A 232 -6.90 -13.81 -4.46
C LEU A 232 -6.90 -13.38 -3.00
N SER A 233 -7.53 -14.16 -2.11
CA SER A 233 -7.49 -13.91 -0.67
C SER A 233 -6.07 -13.98 -0.10
N LYS A 234 -5.27 -14.95 -0.53
CA LYS A 234 -3.86 -15.04 -0.13
C LYS A 234 -3.05 -13.85 -0.65
N LEU A 235 -3.17 -13.49 -1.92
CA LEU A 235 -2.49 -12.32 -2.50
C LEU A 235 -2.89 -11.02 -1.79
N ALA A 236 -4.14 -10.91 -1.34
CA ALA A 236 -4.60 -9.78 -0.55
C ALA A 236 -4.00 -9.76 0.86
N LYS A 237 -3.89 -10.92 1.52
CA LYS A 237 -3.21 -11.04 2.83
C LYS A 237 -1.72 -10.70 2.77
N MET A 238 -1.07 -11.02 1.65
CA MET A 238 0.33 -10.64 1.38
C MET A 238 0.48 -9.15 1.01
N GLY A 239 -0.63 -8.41 0.91
CA GLY A 239 -0.68 -6.99 0.55
C GLY A 239 -0.41 -6.69 -0.92
N ILE A 240 -0.28 -7.72 -1.79
CA ILE A 240 -0.08 -7.54 -3.24
C ILE A 240 -1.36 -6.97 -3.87
N LEU A 241 -2.48 -7.57 -3.48
CA LEU A 241 -3.82 -7.10 -3.83
C LEU A 241 -4.47 -6.42 -2.63
N ARG A 242 -5.51 -5.65 -2.89
CA ARG A 242 -6.51 -5.22 -1.89
C ARG A 242 -7.84 -5.86 -2.21
N ALA A 243 -8.60 -6.19 -1.17
CA ALA A 243 -9.98 -6.63 -1.30
C ALA A 243 -10.90 -5.43 -1.06
N ILE A 244 -11.60 -4.99 -2.10
CA ILE A 244 -12.53 -3.87 -2.09
C ILE A 244 -13.93 -4.42 -1.84
N PRO A 245 -14.61 -4.01 -0.75
CA PRO A 245 -15.99 -4.40 -0.51
C PRO A 245 -16.91 -3.84 -1.60
N THR A 246 -17.88 -4.63 -2.05
CA THR A 246 -18.95 -4.13 -2.92
C THR A 246 -20.20 -3.78 -2.10
N LEU A 247 -21.20 -3.18 -2.73
CA LEU A 247 -22.55 -3.10 -2.14
C LEU A 247 -23.20 -4.48 -1.97
N GLY A 248 -22.73 -5.48 -2.72
CA GLY A 248 -23.17 -6.88 -2.62
C GLY A 248 -22.37 -7.71 -1.60
N ARG A 249 -22.51 -9.04 -1.72
CA ARG A 249 -21.75 -10.02 -0.90
C ARG A 249 -20.36 -10.32 -1.48
N GLU A 250 -20.14 -9.99 -2.75
CA GLU A 250 -18.88 -10.24 -3.45
C GLU A 250 -17.82 -9.21 -3.04
N ARG A 251 -16.55 -9.62 -3.13
CA ARG A 251 -15.40 -8.73 -3.00
C ARG A 251 -14.72 -8.59 -4.34
N TYR A 252 -14.27 -7.39 -4.62
CA TYR A 252 -13.45 -7.09 -5.77
C TYR A 252 -11.99 -7.08 -5.35
N TYR A 253 -11.11 -7.48 -6.24
CA TYR A 253 -9.68 -7.46 -6.01
C TYR A 253 -9.03 -6.51 -6.99
N ALA A 254 -8.14 -5.67 -6.49
CA ALA A 254 -7.32 -4.76 -7.29
C ALA A 254 -5.88 -4.84 -6.79
N VAL A 255 -4.91 -4.52 -7.63
CA VAL A 255 -3.53 -4.37 -7.17
C VAL A 255 -3.47 -3.24 -6.13
N ARG A 256 -2.78 -3.46 -5.01
CA ARG A 256 -2.74 -2.48 -3.89
C ARG A 256 -2.04 -1.19 -4.30
N SER A 257 -0.97 -1.33 -5.09
CA SER A 257 -0.09 -0.26 -5.57
C SER A 257 -0.57 0.26 -6.92
N PRO A 258 -0.95 1.54 -7.06
CA PRO A 258 -1.37 2.12 -8.33
C PRO A 258 -0.31 2.03 -9.43
N ALA A 259 0.93 2.40 -9.13
CA ALA A 259 2.01 2.36 -10.11
C ALA A 259 2.30 0.92 -10.57
N LEU A 260 2.33 -0.03 -9.63
CA LEU A 260 2.47 -1.45 -9.95
C LEU A 260 1.29 -1.96 -10.78
N SER A 261 0.06 -1.53 -10.49
CA SER A 261 -1.14 -1.88 -11.25
C SER A 261 -1.00 -1.49 -12.72
N LEU A 262 -0.57 -0.25 -12.99
CA LEU A 262 -0.39 0.25 -14.36
C LEU A 262 0.75 -0.48 -15.10
N ILE A 263 1.86 -0.77 -14.41
CA ILE A 263 2.96 -1.56 -14.99
C ILE A 263 2.51 -2.98 -15.31
N LEU A 264 1.79 -3.64 -14.40
CA LEU A 264 1.26 -4.99 -14.60
C LEU A 264 0.17 -5.04 -15.68
N TYR A 265 -0.64 -3.98 -15.80
CA TYR A 265 -1.58 -3.84 -16.91
C TYR A 265 -0.85 -3.79 -18.25
N ALA A 266 0.22 -2.98 -18.31
CA ALA A 266 1.03 -2.87 -19.51
C ALA A 266 1.62 -4.24 -19.90
N GLU A 267 2.14 -4.97 -18.92
CA GLU A 267 2.62 -6.34 -19.08
C GLU A 267 1.53 -7.31 -19.55
N ALA A 268 0.35 -7.30 -18.90
CA ALA A 268 -0.75 -8.19 -19.23
C ALA A 268 -1.30 -7.98 -20.65
N LYS A 269 -1.50 -6.71 -21.04
CA LYS A 269 -2.18 -6.34 -22.29
C LYS A 269 -1.24 -6.20 -23.48
N TYR A 270 -0.03 -5.69 -23.27
CA TYR A 270 0.90 -5.36 -24.35
C TYR A 270 2.13 -6.27 -24.38
N HIS A 271 2.30 -7.18 -23.40
CA HIS A 271 3.45 -8.08 -23.30
C HIS A 271 4.79 -7.34 -23.42
N ILE A 272 4.91 -6.22 -22.71
CA ILE A 272 6.02 -5.27 -22.85
C ILE A 272 7.39 -5.89 -22.53
N SER A 273 7.46 -6.89 -21.65
CA SER A 273 8.72 -7.62 -21.41
C SER A 273 9.21 -8.36 -22.64
N ASP A 274 8.29 -8.97 -23.38
CA ASP A 274 8.57 -9.91 -24.46
C ASP A 274 8.67 -9.21 -25.82
N LEU A 275 7.74 -8.28 -26.08
CA LEU A 275 7.63 -7.56 -27.35
C LEU A 275 8.44 -6.26 -27.36
N GLY A 276 8.84 -5.76 -26.19
CA GLY A 276 9.58 -4.50 -26.06
C GLY A 276 8.79 -3.26 -26.50
N THR A 277 7.47 -3.37 -26.59
CA THR A 277 6.58 -2.29 -27.03
C THR A 277 6.33 -1.29 -25.90
N THR A 278 6.25 -0.01 -26.25
CA THR A 278 5.73 1.00 -25.33
C THR A 278 4.20 0.90 -25.30
N PRO A 279 3.56 0.81 -24.13
CA PRO A 279 2.10 0.69 -24.06
C PRO A 279 1.45 1.98 -24.58
N THR A 280 0.38 1.85 -25.36
CA THR A 280 -0.31 3.00 -25.95
C THR A 280 -1.17 3.76 -24.96
N ASP A 281 -1.69 3.07 -23.95
CA ASP A 281 -2.55 3.65 -22.93
C ASP A 281 -2.40 2.86 -21.61
N LEU A 282 -2.53 3.57 -20.49
CA LEU A 282 -2.51 3.03 -19.15
C LEU A 282 -3.80 3.44 -18.44
N PRO A 283 -4.51 2.53 -17.74
CA PRO A 283 -5.85 2.79 -17.23
C PRO A 283 -5.83 3.58 -15.92
N LEU A 284 -5.20 4.75 -15.92
CA LEU A 284 -5.03 5.62 -14.75
C LEU A 284 -6.38 6.01 -14.12
N GLY A 285 -7.45 6.14 -14.92
CA GLY A 285 -8.80 6.41 -14.41
C GLY A 285 -9.27 5.37 -13.40
N ARG A 286 -8.93 4.09 -13.61
CA ARG A 286 -9.24 2.99 -12.69
C ARG A 286 -8.49 3.13 -11.36
N GLU A 287 -7.24 3.61 -11.40
CA GLU A 287 -6.49 3.85 -10.17
C GLU A 287 -6.93 5.11 -9.44
N ALA A 288 -7.39 6.13 -10.18
CA ALA A 288 -7.93 7.37 -9.65
C ALA A 288 -9.21 7.13 -8.84
N GLN A 289 -10.20 6.40 -9.36
CA GLN A 289 -11.44 6.10 -8.62
C GLN A 289 -11.15 5.45 -7.26
N PHE A 290 -10.21 4.50 -7.21
CA PHE A 290 -9.92 3.81 -5.97
C PHE A 290 -9.13 4.68 -5.01
N THR A 291 -8.12 5.41 -5.52
CA THR A 291 -7.25 6.28 -4.72
C THR A 291 -8.00 7.47 -4.14
N VAL A 292 -8.78 8.16 -4.97
CA VAL A 292 -9.63 9.28 -4.53
C VAL A 292 -10.71 8.77 -3.58
N GLY A 293 -11.33 7.61 -3.88
CA GLY A 293 -12.34 7.03 -3.01
C GLY A 293 -11.83 6.69 -1.60
N GLU A 294 -10.58 6.24 -1.45
CA GLU A 294 -9.94 6.04 -0.14
C GLU A 294 -9.80 7.35 0.63
N MET A 295 -9.35 8.42 -0.03
CA MET A 295 -9.23 9.75 0.58
C MET A 295 -10.60 10.32 0.98
N LEU A 296 -11.62 10.22 0.12
CA LEU A 296 -12.97 10.69 0.41
C LEU A 296 -13.59 9.90 1.58
N ALA A 297 -13.33 8.59 1.67
CA ALA A 297 -13.74 7.78 2.80
C ALA A 297 -13.12 8.27 4.11
N ASN A 298 -11.82 8.63 4.11
CA ASN A 298 -11.15 9.22 5.26
C ASN A 298 -11.72 10.60 5.64
N TYR A 299 -11.93 11.47 4.64
CA TYR A 299 -12.44 12.82 4.84
C TYR A 299 -13.87 12.83 5.39
N PHE A 300 -14.78 12.08 4.75
CA PHE A 300 -16.18 12.02 5.16
C PHE A 300 -16.46 10.98 6.25
N GLY A 301 -15.45 10.30 6.80
CA GLY A 301 -15.60 9.31 7.87
C GLY A 301 -16.55 8.17 7.51
N GLY A 302 -16.24 7.44 6.44
CA GLY A 302 -17.03 6.30 5.95
C GLY A 302 -16.15 5.15 5.44
N THR A 303 -16.78 4.13 4.89
CA THR A 303 -16.10 3.01 4.22
C THR A 303 -16.41 3.05 2.74
N GLN A 304 -15.36 3.09 1.91
CA GLN A 304 -15.46 2.97 0.47
C GLN A 304 -16.01 1.59 0.09
N ARG A 305 -16.98 1.59 -0.84
CA ARG A 305 -17.50 0.42 -1.52
C ARG A 305 -17.58 0.70 -3.01
N TYR A 306 -17.43 -0.35 -3.80
CA TYR A 306 -17.61 -0.31 -5.25
C TYR A 306 -19.00 -0.83 -5.65
N SER A 307 -19.61 -0.21 -6.66
CA SER A 307 -20.94 -0.60 -7.16
C SER A 307 -20.91 -0.94 -8.65
N PRO A 308 -20.57 -2.18 -9.01
CA PRO A 308 -20.43 -2.58 -10.41
C PRO A 308 -21.74 -2.67 -11.18
N ARG A 309 -22.87 -2.94 -10.50
CA ARG A 309 -24.18 -3.07 -11.17
C ARG A 309 -24.72 -1.72 -11.59
N GLU A 310 -24.49 -0.72 -10.75
CA GLU A 310 -24.92 0.65 -10.93
C GLU A 310 -23.85 1.49 -11.67
N ASP A 311 -22.70 0.89 -11.97
CA ASP A 311 -21.54 1.52 -12.62
C ASP A 311 -21.11 2.82 -11.92
N ILE A 312 -20.87 2.73 -10.61
CA ILE A 312 -20.48 3.88 -9.77
C ILE A 312 -19.08 3.67 -9.22
N ASP A 313 -18.22 4.65 -9.49
CA ASP A 313 -16.80 4.65 -9.13
C ASP A 313 -16.57 4.54 -7.61
N VAL A 314 -17.30 5.35 -6.82
CA VAL A 314 -17.13 5.42 -5.37
C VAL A 314 -18.47 5.53 -4.66
N VAL A 315 -18.74 4.62 -3.73
CA VAL A 315 -19.85 4.75 -2.76
C VAL A 315 -19.30 4.74 -1.34
N LEU A 316 -19.61 5.75 -0.53
CA LEU A 316 -19.25 5.79 0.87
C LEU A 316 -20.40 5.31 1.73
N THR A 317 -20.10 4.41 2.66
CA THR A 317 -21.09 3.84 3.58
C THR A 317 -20.74 4.09 5.04
N ARG A 318 -21.76 4.33 5.86
CA ARG A 318 -21.68 4.30 7.32
C ARG A 318 -22.62 3.21 7.83
N GLY A 319 -22.05 2.05 8.17
CA GLY A 319 -22.82 0.83 8.42
C GLY A 319 -23.59 0.40 7.17
N ARG A 320 -24.93 0.43 7.23
CA ARG A 320 -25.82 0.11 6.09
C ARG A 320 -26.23 1.33 5.26
N ARG A 321 -26.02 2.55 5.76
CA ARG A 321 -26.43 3.78 5.07
C ARG A 321 -25.43 4.13 3.97
N ARG A 322 -25.93 4.45 2.77
CA ARG A 322 -25.17 4.88 1.60
C ARG A 322 -25.13 6.41 1.60
N THR A 323 -24.13 6.97 2.27
CA THR A 323 -24.08 8.40 2.59
C THR A 323 -23.69 9.26 1.42
N TRP A 324 -22.73 8.80 0.61
CA TRP A 324 -22.25 9.53 -0.57
C TRP A 324 -22.02 8.58 -1.74
N ALA A 325 -22.22 9.08 -2.95
CA ALA A 325 -21.73 8.45 -4.17
C ALA A 325 -20.99 9.49 -5.03
N PHE A 326 -19.88 9.10 -5.65
CA PHE A 326 -19.08 9.99 -6.48
C PHE A 326 -18.77 9.34 -7.83
N GLU A 327 -18.73 10.20 -8.86
CA GLU A 327 -18.08 9.93 -10.15
C GLU A 327 -16.70 10.61 -10.15
N VAL A 328 -15.66 9.92 -10.63
CA VAL A 328 -14.28 10.37 -10.63
C VAL A 328 -13.71 10.37 -12.05
N LYS A 329 -13.24 11.53 -12.52
CA LYS A 329 -12.66 11.67 -13.85
C LYS A 329 -11.27 12.30 -13.80
N LEU A 330 -10.35 11.82 -14.65
CA LEU A 330 -9.05 12.47 -14.81
C LEU A 330 -9.21 13.84 -15.48
N GLY A 331 -10.02 13.87 -16.53
CA GLY A 331 -10.32 15.03 -17.36
C GLY A 331 -11.52 15.86 -16.87
N PRO A 332 -11.92 16.85 -17.67
CA PRO A 332 -13.06 17.72 -17.39
C PRO A 332 -14.41 16.99 -17.52
N PHE A 333 -15.44 17.55 -16.91
CA PHE A 333 -16.84 17.13 -17.12
C PHE A 333 -17.54 18.11 -18.05
N THR A 334 -18.19 17.59 -19.10
CA THR A 334 -19.18 18.39 -19.80
C THR A 334 -20.43 18.58 -18.92
N ARG A 335 -21.24 19.60 -19.22
CA ARG A 335 -22.49 19.84 -18.49
C ARG A 335 -23.48 18.68 -18.61
N GLU A 336 -23.49 17.99 -19.74
CA GLU A 336 -24.35 16.84 -20.01
C GLU A 336 -23.89 15.63 -19.20
N GLU A 337 -22.61 15.26 -19.30
CA GLU A 337 -22.00 14.18 -18.51
C GLU A 337 -22.22 14.37 -17.01
N ALA A 338 -22.03 15.60 -16.50
CA ALA A 338 -22.23 15.92 -15.10
C ALA A 338 -23.68 15.70 -14.64
N ARG A 339 -24.67 16.10 -15.44
CA ARG A 339 -26.09 15.88 -15.12
C ARG A 339 -26.46 14.40 -15.14
N GLU A 340 -26.00 13.67 -16.14
CA GLU A 340 -26.25 12.23 -16.26
C GLU A 340 -25.63 11.45 -15.10
N ALA A 341 -24.37 11.74 -14.76
CA ALA A 341 -23.69 11.16 -13.62
C ALA A 341 -24.46 11.44 -12.32
N VAL A 342 -24.82 12.69 -12.04
CA VAL A 342 -25.61 13.06 -10.85
C VAL A 342 -26.95 12.31 -10.80
N ALA A 343 -27.66 12.21 -11.92
CA ALA A 343 -28.94 11.48 -11.99
C ALA A 343 -28.77 9.98 -11.70
N LYS A 344 -27.66 9.37 -12.15
CA LYS A 344 -27.27 7.98 -11.84
C LYS A 344 -26.96 7.84 -10.35
N LEU A 345 -26.11 8.70 -9.80
CA LEU A 345 -25.64 8.63 -8.40
C LEU A 345 -26.77 8.81 -7.39
N ARG A 346 -27.73 9.70 -7.65
CA ARG A 346 -28.86 10.01 -6.72
C ARG A 346 -29.77 8.80 -6.49
N LYS A 347 -29.76 7.82 -7.39
CA LYS A 347 -30.51 6.56 -7.22
C LYS A 347 -29.87 5.63 -6.18
N VAL A 348 -28.62 5.88 -5.79
CA VAL A 348 -27.81 4.96 -4.99
C VAL A 348 -27.45 5.49 -3.61
N ALA A 349 -27.22 6.80 -3.45
CA ALA A 349 -26.81 7.42 -2.19
C ALA A 349 -27.59 8.68 -1.85
N GLU A 350 -27.57 9.05 -0.57
CA GLU A 350 -28.26 10.23 -0.02
C GLU A 350 -27.70 11.55 -0.57
N LYS A 351 -26.38 11.61 -0.74
CA LYS A 351 -25.66 12.74 -1.32
C LYS A 351 -24.79 12.28 -2.48
N VAL A 352 -24.54 13.19 -3.42
CA VAL A 352 -23.76 12.88 -4.61
C VAL A 352 -22.72 13.96 -4.88
N GLY A 353 -21.58 13.55 -5.42
CA GLY A 353 -20.58 14.51 -5.86
C GLY A 353 -19.87 14.10 -7.15
N LEU A 354 -19.24 15.07 -7.76
CA LEU A 354 -18.39 14.89 -8.93
C LEU A 354 -16.96 15.26 -8.56
N VAL A 355 -16.00 14.48 -9.02
CA VAL A 355 -14.57 14.74 -8.79
C VAL A 355 -13.83 14.76 -10.11
N SER A 356 -13.16 15.87 -10.42
CA SER A 356 -12.23 15.96 -11.54
C SER A 356 -10.83 16.32 -11.05
N LEU A 357 -9.84 15.65 -11.63
CA LEU A 357 -8.43 15.87 -11.31
C LEU A 357 -7.79 16.98 -12.17
N SER A 358 -8.54 17.59 -13.10
CA SER A 358 -8.03 18.63 -14.00
C SER A 358 -8.72 19.99 -13.83
N GLU A 359 -10.01 20.03 -13.51
CA GLU A 359 -10.74 21.27 -13.27
C GLU A 359 -11.88 21.07 -12.27
N THR A 360 -12.52 22.15 -11.81
CA THR A 360 -13.71 22.04 -10.97
C THR A 360 -14.91 21.61 -11.81
N PRO A 361 -15.61 20.50 -11.46
CA PRO A 361 -16.77 20.04 -12.20
C PRO A 361 -17.93 21.06 -12.18
N PRO A 362 -18.84 21.01 -13.17
CA PRO A 362 -20.10 21.75 -13.13
C PRO A 362 -20.91 21.47 -11.85
N ASP A 363 -21.54 22.49 -11.30
CA ASP A 363 -22.28 22.41 -10.03
C ASP A 363 -23.70 21.86 -10.22
N TYR A 364 -23.83 20.54 -10.31
CA TYR A 364 -25.11 19.81 -10.39
C TYR A 364 -25.36 18.87 -9.20
N GLY A 365 -24.30 18.43 -8.52
CA GLY A 365 -24.37 17.53 -7.38
C GLY A 365 -24.57 18.26 -6.06
N ASP A 366 -24.42 17.55 -4.94
CA ASP A 366 -24.29 18.15 -3.61
C ASP A 366 -22.87 18.67 -3.37
N LEU A 367 -21.89 18.22 -4.18
CA LEU A 367 -20.50 18.62 -4.09
C LEU A 367 -19.77 18.47 -5.44
N SER A 368 -19.05 19.51 -5.85
CA SER A 368 -18.12 19.47 -6.99
C SER A 368 -16.69 19.69 -6.50
N ILE A 369 -15.83 18.72 -6.73
CA ILE A 369 -14.45 18.71 -6.23
C ILE A 369 -13.50 18.78 -7.43
N GLY A 370 -12.82 19.91 -7.58
CA GLY A 370 -11.70 20.06 -8.51
C GLY A 370 -10.33 19.85 -7.84
N PRO A 371 -9.22 20.10 -8.55
CA PRO A 371 -7.87 19.96 -8.02
C PRO A 371 -7.61 20.77 -6.75
N ARG A 372 -8.18 21.99 -6.67
CA ARG A 372 -8.03 22.88 -5.52
C ARG A 372 -8.75 22.34 -4.30
N GLU A 373 -9.99 21.88 -4.46
CA GLU A 373 -10.78 21.30 -3.37
C GLU A 373 -10.14 20.00 -2.87
N LEU A 374 -9.68 19.12 -3.79
CA LEU A 374 -8.89 17.93 -3.45
C LEU A 374 -7.65 18.31 -2.63
N TYR A 375 -6.89 19.30 -3.07
CA TYR A 375 -5.71 19.76 -2.33
C TYR A 375 -6.05 20.26 -0.93
N ASN A 376 -7.10 21.07 -0.78
CA ASN A 376 -7.52 21.58 0.52
C ASN A 376 -7.95 20.46 1.47
N MET A 377 -8.74 19.50 0.99
CA MET A 377 -9.12 18.31 1.77
C MET A 377 -7.88 17.48 2.17
N ALA A 378 -6.89 17.40 1.28
CA ALA A 378 -5.65 16.67 1.55
C ALA A 378 -4.82 17.37 2.64
N VAL A 379 -4.71 18.71 2.58
CA VAL A 379 -4.04 19.52 3.61
C VAL A 379 -4.73 19.37 4.97
N GLU A 380 -6.06 19.38 5.01
CA GLU A 380 -6.81 19.20 6.25
C GLU A 380 -6.55 17.82 6.88
N LEU A 381 -6.62 16.76 6.07
CA LEU A 381 -6.30 15.40 6.53
C LEU A 381 -4.84 15.28 6.97
N ALA A 382 -3.90 15.74 6.15
CA ALA A 382 -2.48 15.70 6.45
C ALA A 382 -2.14 16.48 7.74
N GLY A 383 -2.75 17.65 7.93
CA GLY A 383 -2.62 18.47 9.14
C GLY A 383 -3.16 17.77 10.39
N LYS A 384 -4.33 17.11 10.28
CA LYS A 384 -4.91 16.31 11.38
C LYS A 384 -3.96 15.21 11.88
N TYR A 385 -3.13 14.66 10.99
CA TYR A 385 -2.15 13.63 11.32
C TYR A 385 -0.72 14.16 11.55
N GLY A 386 -0.51 15.48 11.56
CA GLY A 386 0.81 16.08 11.83
C GLY A 386 1.84 15.86 10.72
N VAL A 387 1.40 15.72 9.46
CA VAL A 387 2.30 15.55 8.30
C VAL A 387 2.87 16.90 7.82
N LEU A 388 2.06 17.96 7.92
CA LEU A 388 2.39 19.32 7.49
C LEU A 388 2.88 20.20 8.64
#